data_AF-A0A6L9TA20-F1
#
_entry.id   AF-A0A6L9TA20-F1
#
_cell.length_a   1.000
_cell.length_b   1.000
_cell.length_c   1.000
_cell.angle_alpha   90.00
_cell.angle_beta   90.00
_cell.angle_gamma   90.00
#
_symmetry.space_group_name_H-M   'P 1'
#
loop_
_entity.id
_entity.type
_entity.pdbx_description
1 polymer ?
#
loop_
_entity_poly.entity_id
_entity_poly.type
_entity_poly.pdbx_seq_one_letter_code
_entity_poly.pdbx_strand_id
1 'polypeptide(L)'
;MPSEQDVIMTTCAALEHLKSRTMIPIAGPCNVYRLDSDLYVTEDDWLNVFHGMPRWASDAFVLWTNGHAPNEIAATVNESGYQALHQAASASITEADAECFFTAIE
;
A
#
# COMPACT_ATOMS: atom_id res chain seq x y z
N MET A 1 -12.69 15.12 -0.88
CA MET A 1 -11.95 14.98 0.38
C MET A 1 -12.46 13.71 1.04
N PRO A 2 -11.63 12.66 1.17
CA PRO A 2 -12.07 11.35 1.67
C PRO A 2 -12.46 11.44 3.15
N SER A 3 -13.53 10.76 3.51
CA SER A 3 -13.90 10.50 4.90
C SER A 3 -13.07 9.34 5.47
N GLU A 4 -13.12 9.17 6.81
CA GLU A 4 -12.55 8.00 7.48
C GLU A 4 -13.09 6.69 6.86
N GLN A 5 -14.39 6.65 6.56
CA GLN A 5 -15.02 5.48 5.99
C GLN A 5 -14.55 5.21 4.56
N ASP A 6 -14.28 6.24 3.76
CA ASP A 6 -13.70 6.08 2.42
C ASP A 6 -12.31 5.45 2.50
N VAL A 7 -11.49 5.89 3.47
CA VAL A 7 -10.16 5.32 3.73
C VAL A 7 -10.29 3.84 4.08
N ILE A 8 -11.12 3.48 5.06
CA ILE A 8 -11.32 2.08 5.48
C ILE A 8 -11.78 1.21 4.31
N MET A 9 -12.81 1.64 3.58
CA MET A 9 -13.35 0.86 2.47
C MET A 9 -12.31 0.63 1.37
N THR A 10 -11.53 1.66 1.04
CA THR A 10 -10.53 1.60 -0.01
C THR A 10 -9.34 0.73 0.39
N THR A 11 -8.85 0.87 1.63
CA THR A 11 -7.71 0.07 2.11
C THR A 11 -8.11 -1.40 2.30
N CYS A 12 -9.32 -1.68 2.78
CA CYS A 12 -9.85 -3.04 2.84
C CYS A 12 -10.01 -3.66 1.45
N ALA A 13 -10.57 -2.93 0.47
CA ALA A 13 -10.70 -3.42 -0.89
C ALA A 13 -9.34 -3.72 -1.55
N ALA A 14 -8.33 -2.87 -1.31
CA ALA A 14 -6.97 -3.10 -1.76
C ALA A 14 -6.36 -4.36 -1.13
N LEU A 15 -6.54 -4.54 0.19
CA LEU A 15 -6.06 -5.71 0.91
C LEU A 15 -6.74 -7.01 0.44
N GLU A 16 -8.06 -6.99 0.23
CA GLU A 16 -8.80 -8.14 -0.30
C GLU A 16 -8.34 -8.51 -1.71
N HIS A 17 -8.13 -7.51 -2.57
CA HIS A 17 -7.63 -7.75 -3.92
C HIS A 17 -6.23 -8.38 -3.87
N LEU A 18 -5.32 -7.87 -3.03
CA LEU A 18 -4.00 -8.47 -2.81
C LEU A 18 -4.09 -9.90 -2.27
N LYS A 19 -4.94 -10.16 -1.27
CA LYS A 19 -5.13 -11.51 -0.70
C LYS A 19 -5.75 -12.50 -1.69
N SER A 20 -6.56 -12.02 -2.62
CA SER A 20 -7.19 -12.85 -3.65
C SER A 20 -6.22 -13.28 -4.76
N ARG A 21 -5.06 -12.62 -4.85
CA ARG A 21 -4.04 -12.93 -5.85
C ARG A 21 -3.24 -14.15 -5.39
N THR A 22 -3.11 -15.13 -6.26
CA THR A 22 -2.17 -16.23 -6.05
C THR A 22 -0.77 -15.70 -6.25
N MET A 23 0.08 -15.80 -5.22
CA MET A 23 1.50 -15.44 -5.30
C MET A 23 2.19 -16.34 -6.35
N ILE A 24 2.65 -15.74 -7.45
CA ILE A 24 3.31 -16.46 -8.55
C ILE A 24 4.83 -16.24 -8.41
N PRO A 25 5.67 -17.27 -8.63
CA PRO A 25 7.11 -17.07 -8.74
C PRO A 25 7.42 -16.01 -9.81
N ILE A 26 8.16 -14.98 -9.41
CA ILE A 26 8.57 -13.91 -10.32
C ILE A 26 9.63 -14.48 -11.27
N ALA A 27 9.31 -14.59 -12.56
CA ALA A 27 10.24 -15.02 -13.60
C ALA A 27 10.92 -13.80 -14.23
N GLY A 28 11.90 -13.22 -13.54
CA GLY A 28 12.72 -12.11 -14.05
C GLY A 28 12.93 -10.97 -13.04
N PRO A 29 13.71 -9.93 -13.42
CA PRO A 29 13.87 -8.75 -12.59
C PRO A 29 12.56 -7.95 -12.54
N CYS A 30 11.99 -7.81 -11.34
CA CYS A 30 10.81 -7.01 -11.07
C CYS A 30 11.03 -6.16 -9.82
N ASN A 31 10.42 -4.98 -9.78
CA ASN A 31 10.38 -4.17 -8.57
C ASN A 31 9.40 -4.81 -7.59
N VAL A 32 9.88 -5.09 -6.37
CA VAL A 32 9.09 -5.65 -5.27
C VAL A 32 9.11 -4.65 -4.12
N TYR A 33 7.93 -4.33 -3.62
CA TYR A 33 7.72 -3.41 -2.50
C TYR A 33 7.28 -4.22 -1.28
N ARG A 34 7.96 -4.02 -0.16
CA ARG A 34 7.54 -4.55 1.14
C ARG A 34 6.63 -3.51 1.81
N LEU A 35 5.43 -3.91 2.17
CA LEU A 35 4.42 -3.05 2.78
C LEU A 35 4.19 -3.33 4.27
N ASP A 36 4.53 -4.54 4.72
CA ASP A 36 4.47 -5.01 6.11
C ASP A 36 5.55 -6.08 6.33
N SER A 37 5.68 -6.67 7.52
CA SER A 37 6.61 -7.79 7.80
C SER A 37 6.43 -8.96 6.83
N ASP A 38 5.17 -9.26 6.50
CA ASP A 38 4.77 -10.44 5.74
C ASP A 38 4.04 -10.11 4.43
N LEU A 39 3.97 -8.83 4.06
CA LEU A 39 3.28 -8.38 2.84
C LEU A 39 4.26 -7.78 1.84
N TYR A 40 4.42 -8.48 0.72
CA TYR A 40 5.22 -8.06 -0.42
C TYR A 40 4.34 -8.00 -1.66
N VAL A 41 4.55 -6.97 -2.47
CA VAL A 41 3.79 -6.74 -3.71
C VAL A 41 4.74 -6.41 -4.84
N THR A 42 4.46 -6.91 -6.04
CA THR A 42 5.18 -6.47 -7.24
C THR A 42 4.65 -5.12 -7.72
N GLU A 43 5.42 -4.41 -8.55
CA GLU A 43 4.92 -3.22 -9.26
C GLU A 43 3.66 -3.52 -10.07
N ASP A 44 3.58 -4.69 -10.70
CA ASP A 44 2.40 -5.10 -11.46
C ASP A 44 1.18 -5.32 -10.55
N ASP A 45 1.34 -5.98 -9.39
CA ASP A 45 0.26 -6.13 -8.41
C ASP A 45 -0.20 -4.78 -7.89
N TRP A 46 0.76 -3.90 -7.58
CA TRP A 46 0.50 -2.55 -7.11
C TRP A 46 -0.32 -1.75 -8.13
N LEU A 47 0.13 -1.72 -9.38
CA LEU A 47 -0.59 -1.05 -10.46
C LEU A 47 -1.97 -1.66 -10.65
N ASN A 48 -2.10 -2.99 -10.67
CA ASN A 48 -3.41 -3.64 -10.85
C ASN A 48 -4.40 -3.32 -9.71
N VAL A 49 -3.93 -3.23 -8.47
CA VAL A 49 -4.77 -2.91 -7.32
C VAL A 49 -5.22 -1.46 -7.36
N PHE A 50 -4.31 -0.52 -7.65
CA PHE A 50 -4.60 0.91 -7.54
C PHE A 50 -5.03 1.59 -8.85
N HIS A 51 -4.90 0.93 -10.01
CA HIS A 51 -5.21 1.53 -11.33
C HIS A 51 -6.66 2.02 -11.44
N GLY A 52 -7.60 1.38 -10.73
CA GLY A 52 -9.01 1.79 -10.70
C GLY A 52 -9.42 2.62 -9.46
N MET A 53 -8.48 2.89 -8.56
CA MET A 53 -8.76 3.55 -7.28
C MET A 53 -8.52 5.06 -7.32
N PRO A 54 -9.08 5.83 -6.37
CA PRO A 54 -8.75 7.24 -6.22
C PRO A 54 -7.25 7.48 -6.03
N ARG A 55 -6.73 8.62 -6.51
CA ARG A 55 -5.28 8.94 -6.46
C ARG A 55 -4.63 8.86 -5.08
N TRP A 56 -5.40 9.06 -4.01
CA TRP A 56 -4.91 9.02 -2.64
C TRP A 56 -4.82 7.60 -2.07
N ALA A 57 -5.41 6.61 -2.74
CA ALA A 57 -5.60 5.26 -2.23
C ALA A 57 -4.27 4.53 -1.97
N SER A 58 -3.29 4.69 -2.86
CA SER A 58 -1.99 4.04 -2.70
C SER A 58 -1.26 4.55 -1.46
N ASP A 59 -1.18 5.88 -1.27
CA ASP A 59 -0.52 6.49 -0.12
C ASP A 59 -1.26 6.18 1.19
N ALA A 60 -2.60 6.19 1.16
CA ALA A 60 -3.41 5.80 2.31
C ALA A 60 -3.23 4.32 2.68
N PHE A 61 -3.05 3.44 1.69
CA PHE A 61 -2.78 2.03 1.94
C PHE A 61 -1.44 1.86 2.65
N VAL A 62 -0.37 2.51 2.17
CA VAL A 62 0.96 2.49 2.81
C VAL A 62 0.88 2.95 4.27
N LEU A 63 0.23 4.09 4.53
CA LEU A 63 0.10 4.60 5.90
C LEU A 63 -0.69 3.66 6.79
N TRP A 64 -1.78 3.09 6.27
CA TRP A 64 -2.61 2.14 7.01
C TRP A 64 -1.86 0.85 7.35
N THR A 65 -1.09 0.28 6.41
CA THR A 65 -0.25 -0.91 6.68
C THR A 65 0.87 -0.59 7.68
N ASN A 66 1.36 0.65 7.69
CA ASN A 66 2.34 1.14 8.66
C ASN A 66 1.72 1.63 9.98
N GLY A 67 0.45 1.30 10.25
CA GLY A 67 -0.18 1.49 11.57
C GLY A 67 -0.85 2.84 11.80
N HIS A 68 -0.95 3.71 10.79
CA HIS A 68 -1.71 4.95 10.92
C HIS A 68 -3.21 4.70 10.96
N ALA A 69 -3.91 5.44 11.82
CA ALA A 69 -5.35 5.29 11.95
C ALA A 69 -6.09 5.95 10.76
N PRO A 70 -7.23 5.39 10.30
CA PRO A 70 -7.95 5.92 9.14
C PRO A 70 -8.38 7.39 9.27
N ASN A 71 -8.69 7.84 10.48
CA ASN A 71 -9.05 9.22 10.77
C ASN A 71 -7.84 10.18 10.61
N GLU A 72 -6.63 9.75 10.96
CA GLU A 72 -5.39 10.52 10.78
C GLU A 72 -5.05 10.68 9.28
N ILE A 73 -5.24 9.62 8.52
CA ILE A 73 -5.06 9.61 7.07
C ILE A 73 -6.07 10.56 6.41
N ALA A 74 -7.36 10.45 6.76
CA ALA A 74 -8.40 11.33 6.24
C ALA A 74 -8.12 12.81 6.60
N ALA A 75 -7.72 13.08 7.85
CA ALA A 75 -7.35 14.43 8.30
C ALA A 75 -6.18 15.00 7.49
N THR A 76 -5.14 14.20 7.24
CA THR A 76 -3.97 14.62 6.44
C THR A 76 -4.38 15.08 5.05
N VAL A 77 -5.26 14.33 4.38
CA VAL A 77 -5.78 14.71 3.06
C VAL A 77 -6.64 15.97 3.12
N ASN A 78 -7.49 16.08 4.13
CA ASN A 78 -8.47 17.16 4.24
C ASN A 78 -7.85 18.50 4.63
N GLU A 79 -6.81 18.47 5.46
CA GLU A 79 -6.16 19.67 6.01
C GLU A 79 -4.95 20.10 5.18
N SER A 80 -4.16 19.13 4.70
CA SER A 80 -2.85 19.38 4.08
C SER A 80 -2.76 18.91 2.62
N GLY A 81 -3.80 18.25 2.11
CA GLY A 81 -3.91 17.82 0.72
C GLY A 81 -3.10 16.58 0.36
N TYR A 82 -3.19 16.17 -0.90
CA TYR A 82 -2.58 14.93 -1.41
C TYR A 82 -1.05 14.93 -1.35
N GLN A 83 -0.40 16.09 -1.46
CA GLN A 83 1.06 16.16 -1.39
C GLN A 83 1.57 15.82 0.01
N ALA A 84 0.86 16.27 1.06
CA ALA A 84 1.22 15.94 2.44
C ALA A 84 0.99 14.45 2.72
N LEU A 85 -0.09 13.88 2.18
CA LEU A 85 -0.33 12.44 2.25
C LEU A 85 0.82 11.65 1.63
N HIS A 86 1.24 12.02 0.42
CA HIS A 86 2.34 11.36 -0.28
C HIS A 86 3.67 11.47 0.48
N GLN A 87 3.97 12.64 1.07
CA GLN A 87 5.15 12.83 1.91
C GLN A 87 5.10 11.95 3.17
N ALA A 88 3.95 11.88 3.84
CA ALA A 88 3.75 11.03 5.00
C ALA A 88 3.92 9.55 4.64
N ALA A 89 3.31 9.10 3.53
CA ALA A 89 3.46 7.73 3.05
C ALA A 89 4.91 7.40 2.74
N SER A 90 5.61 8.27 2.00
CA SER A 90 7.03 8.11 1.69
C SER A 90 7.91 8.05 2.93
N ALA A 91 7.62 8.87 3.95
CA ALA A 91 8.36 8.87 5.21
C ALA A 91 8.05 7.66 6.11
N SER A 92 6.87 7.03 5.95
CA SER A 92 6.48 5.83 6.69
C SER A 92 7.12 4.55 6.13
N ILE A 93 7.55 4.58 4.87
CA ILE A 93 8.31 3.48 4.26
C ILE A 93 9.69 3.48 4.90
N THR A 94 9.94 2.50 5.77
CA THR A 94 11.30 2.26 6.25
C THR A 94 12.06 1.57 5.12
N GLU A 95 13.23 2.10 4.72
CA GLU A 95 14.14 1.41 3.81
C GLU A 95 14.49 0.04 4.41
N ALA A 96 13.85 -1.01 3.88
CA ALA A 96 14.35 -2.36 3.98
C ALA A 96 15.08 -2.60 2.68
N ASP A 97 16.38 -2.91 2.75
CA ASP A 97 17.11 -3.43 1.60
C ASP A 97 16.29 -4.57 1.02
N ALA A 98 15.78 -4.38 -0.20
CA ALA A 98 15.18 -5.44 -0.98
C ALA A 98 16.29 -6.38 -1.44
N GLU A 99 16.96 -7.04 -0.49
CA GLU A 99 17.71 -8.25 -0.78
C GLU A 99 16.68 -9.26 -1.30
N CYS A 100 16.70 -9.44 -2.61
CA CYS A 100 15.79 -10.27 -3.37
C CYS A 100 15.75 -11.70 -2.83
N PHE A 101 14.92 -12.04 -1.85
CA PHE A 101 14.74 -13.44 -1.46
C PHE A 101 13.31 -13.74 -1.00
N PHE A 102 12.67 -14.61 -1.79
CA PHE A 102 11.50 -15.38 -1.47
C PHE A 102 11.71 -16.14 -0.15
N THR A 103 10.66 -16.29 0.67
CA THR A 103 10.53 -17.42 1.62
C THR A 103 9.06 -17.85 1.64
N ALA A 104 8.75 -18.98 1.01
CA ALA A 104 8.80 -20.36 1.49
C ALA A 104 7.41 -20.77 2.00
N ILE A 105 6.79 -21.70 1.28
CA ILE A 105 5.65 -22.47 1.76
C ILE A 105 6.24 -23.57 2.65
N GLU A 106 5.85 -23.60 3.92
CA GLU A 106 5.72 -24.84 4.69
C GLU A 106 4.27 -25.02 5.13
#